data_AF-A0A968KMD1-F1
#
_entry.id   AF-A0A968KMD1-F1
#
_cell.length_a   1.000
_cell.length_b   1.000
_cell.length_c   1.000
_cell.angle_alpha   90.00
_cell.angle_beta   90.00
_cell.angle_gamma   90.00
#
_symmetry.space_group_name_H-M   'P 1'
#
loop_
_entity.id
_entity.type
_entity.pdbx_description
1 polymer ?
#
loop_
_entity_poly.entity_id
_entity_poly.type
_entity_poly.pdbx_seq_one_letter_code
_entity_poly.pdbx_strand_id
1 'polypeptide(L)' 'DGKTFAANVLNPPPRDFTSAASQKKLTRERMIRSATEGRPGTAMMPWKSVLTPADIRAVVHYIRQELMHVRP' A
#
# COMPACT_ATOMS: atom_id res chain seq x y z
N ASP A 1 2.48 10.88 -2.27
CA ASP A 1 2.55 11.25 -0.84
C ASP A 1 1.24 11.06 -0.05
N GLY A 2 0.11 10.69 -0.68
CA GLY A 2 -1.13 10.33 0.03
C GLY A 2 -1.92 11.52 0.58
N LYS A 3 -1.55 12.76 0.24
CA LYS A 3 -2.18 13.99 0.72
C LYS A 3 -3.43 14.36 -0.08
N THR A 4 -4.50 13.59 0.12
CA THR A 4 -5.83 13.86 -0.45
C THR A 4 -6.84 14.12 0.66
N PHE A 5 -8.09 14.44 0.34
CA PHE A 5 -9.17 14.56 1.33
C PHE A 5 -9.27 13.33 2.25
N ALA A 6 -8.99 12.14 1.72
CA ALA A 6 -8.96 10.90 2.50
C ALA A 6 -7.98 10.94 3.69
N ALA A 7 -6.88 11.70 3.60
CA ALA A 7 -5.95 11.86 4.71
C ALA A 7 -6.54 12.60 5.93
N ASN A 8 -7.59 13.41 5.72
CA ASN A 8 -8.23 14.16 6.79
C ASN A 8 -9.37 13.37 7.47
N VAL A 9 -9.91 12.36 6.80
CA VAL A 9 -11.13 11.66 7.26
C VAL A 9 -10.92 10.19 7.62
N LEU A 10 -9.83 9.56 7.16
CA LEU A 10 -9.53 8.17 7.48
C LEU A 10 -8.59 8.07 8.68
N ASN A 11 -8.89 7.13 9.59
CA ASN A 11 -8.04 6.80 10.73
C ASN A 11 -7.56 5.33 10.65
N PRO A 12 -6.24 5.07 10.63
CA PRO A 12 -5.16 6.04 10.40
C PRO A 12 -5.22 6.63 8.98
N PRO A 13 -4.58 7.79 8.73
CA PRO A 13 -4.51 8.36 7.40
C PRO A 13 -3.81 7.40 6.42
N PRO A 14 -4.10 7.50 5.10
CA PRO A 14 -3.43 6.72 4.08
C PRO A 14 -1.92 6.86 4.16
N ARG A 15 -1.22 5.77 3.86
CA ARG A 15 0.23 5.75 3.98
C ARG A 15 0.89 6.62 2.91
N ASP A 16 1.80 7.49 3.32
CA ASP A 16 2.74 8.15 2.41
C ASP A 16 3.84 7.16 1.96
N PHE A 17 3.71 6.64 0.74
CA PHE A 17 4.69 5.75 0.11
C PHE A 17 5.96 6.46 -0.38
N THR A 18 5.98 7.79 -0.47
CA THR A 18 7.15 8.55 -0.93
C THR A 18 8.19 8.81 0.17
N SER A 19 7.81 8.60 1.44
CA SER A 19 8.70 8.81 2.58
C SER A 19 9.80 7.74 2.72
N ALA A 20 11.00 8.14 3.16
CA ALA A 20 12.10 7.22 3.48
C ALA A 20 11.71 6.19 4.56
N ALA A 21 10.86 6.58 5.52
CA ALA A 21 10.33 5.68 6.53
C ALA A 21 9.48 4.55 5.94
N SER A 22 8.69 4.85 4.90
CA SER A 22 7.93 3.85 4.15
C SER A 22 8.85 2.92 3.37
N GLN A 23 9.84 3.47 2.66
CA GLN A 23 10.85 2.70 1.94
C GLN A 23 11.55 1.67 2.84
N LYS A 24 11.93 2.07 4.06
CA LYS A 24 12.61 1.19 5.02
C LYS A 24 11.69 0.16 5.68
N LYS A 25 10.43 0.51 5.98
CA LYS A 25 9.52 -0.33 6.79
C LYS A 25 8.57 -1.22 5.98
N LEU A 26 8.35 -0.94 4.69
CA LEU A 26 7.40 -1.66 3.86
C LEU A 26 8.14 -2.62 2.93
N THR A 27 8.23 -3.88 3.33
CA THR A 27 8.71 -4.96 2.44
C THR A 27 7.64 -5.30 1.40
N ARG A 28 8.06 -5.94 0.30
CA ARG A 28 7.15 -6.34 -0.79
C ARG A 28 6.08 -7.30 -0.27
N GLU A 29 6.47 -8.28 0.52
CA GLU A 29 5.61 -9.32 1.09
C GLU A 29 4.57 -8.70 2.01
N ARG A 30 5.00 -7.76 2.86
CA ARG A 30 4.10 -7.03 3.77
C ARG A 30 3.06 -6.21 3.00
N MET A 31 3.47 -5.56 1.91
CA MET A 31 2.56 -4.78 1.07
C MET A 31 1.55 -5.68 0.35
N ILE A 32 2.01 -6.80 -0.22
CA ILE A 32 1.13 -7.81 -0.84
C ILE A 32 0.11 -8.32 0.17
N ARG A 33 0.54 -8.71 1.37
CA ARG A 33 -0.37 -9.16 2.43
C ARG A 33 -1.40 -8.09 2.78
N SER A 34 -0.97 -6.85 2.97
CA SER A 34 -1.86 -5.73 3.32
C SER A 34 -2.89 -5.45 2.23
N ALA A 35 -2.51 -5.52 0.95
CA ALA A 35 -3.43 -5.35 -0.18
C ALA A 35 -4.40 -6.54 -0.30
N THR A 36 -3.93 -7.75 -0.04
CA THR A 36 -4.73 -8.99 -0.14
C THR A 36 -5.76 -9.08 0.99
N GLU A 37 -5.32 -8.91 2.24
CA GLU A 37 -6.10 -9.16 3.45
C GLU A 37 -6.73 -7.90 4.03
N GLY A 38 -6.36 -6.72 3.52
CA GLY A 38 -6.67 -5.46 4.16
C GLY A 38 -5.85 -5.27 5.44
N ARG A 39 -6.23 -4.27 6.22
CA ARG A 39 -5.62 -4.01 7.54
C ARG A 39 -6.72 -3.77 8.58
N PRO A 40 -6.98 -4.74 9.48
CA PRO A 40 -7.96 -4.58 10.55
C PRO A 40 -7.73 -3.31 11.38
N GLY A 41 -8.82 -2.64 11.76
CA GLY A 41 -8.76 -1.37 12.49
C GLY A 41 -8.35 -0.17 11.64
N THR A 42 -8.38 -0.29 10.31
CA THR A 42 -8.13 0.81 9.36
C THR A 42 -9.15 0.77 8.22
N ALA A 43 -9.22 1.83 7.42
CA ALA A 43 -10.04 1.88 6.21
C ALA A 43 -9.48 1.06 5.02
N MET A 44 -8.35 0.37 5.18
CA MET A 44 -7.74 -0.43 4.12
C MET A 44 -8.44 -1.79 4.00
N MET A 45 -9.41 -1.88 3.09
CA MET A 45 -10.17 -3.10 2.80
C MET A 45 -9.33 -4.16 2.06
N PRO A 46 -9.66 -5.46 2.21
CA PRO A 46 -9.07 -6.52 1.40
C PRO A 46 -9.48 -6.40 -0.08
N TRP A 47 -8.52 -6.61 -0.99
CA TRP A 47 -8.77 -6.61 -2.44
C TRP A 47 -8.84 -8.01 -3.06
N LYS A 48 -8.64 -9.08 -2.27
CA LYS A 48 -8.60 -10.48 -2.77
C LYS A 48 -9.89 -10.97 -3.44
N SER A 49 -11.02 -10.30 -3.23
CA SER A 49 -12.30 -10.62 -3.89
C SER A 49 -12.52 -9.87 -5.21
N VAL A 50 -11.64 -8.93 -5.55
CA VAL A 50 -11.76 -8.04 -6.73
C VAL A 50 -10.58 -8.21 -7.68
N LEU A 51 -9.37 -8.45 -7.14
CA LEU A 51 -8.14 -8.55 -7.90
C LEU A 51 -7.55 -9.96 -7.81
N THR A 52 -6.93 -10.42 -8.90
CA THR A 52 -6.19 -11.68 -8.88
C THR A 52 -4.89 -11.52 -8.07
N PRO A 53 -4.27 -12.63 -7.61
CA PRO A 53 -2.96 -12.56 -6.97
C PRO A 53 -1.88 -11.92 -7.87
N ALA A 54 -1.99 -12.06 -9.19
CA ALA A 54 -1.07 -11.44 -10.14
C ALA A 54 -1.24 -9.91 -10.17
N ASP A 55 -2.48 -9.42 -10.20
CA ASP A 55 -2.78 -7.99 -10.19
C ASP A 55 -2.32 -7.33 -8.90
N ILE A 56 -2.55 -7.98 -7.74
CA ILE A 56 -2.07 -7.47 -6.45
C ILE A 56 -0.54 -7.33 -6.47
N ARG A 57 0.18 -8.33 -7.01
CA ARG A 57 1.65 -8.26 -7.15
C ARG A 57 2.08 -7.15 -8.10
N ALA A 58 1.35 -6.93 -9.19
CA ALA A 58 1.64 -5.88 -10.16
C ALA A 58 1.44 -4.48 -9.57
N VAL A 59 0.33 -4.25 -8.86
CA VAL A 59 0.05 -2.99 -8.16
C VAL A 59 1.11 -2.70 -7.10
N VAL A 60 1.47 -3.70 -6.28
CA VAL A 60 2.54 -3.53 -5.27
C VAL A 60 3.87 -3.24 -5.94
N HIS A 61 4.19 -3.90 -7.06
CA HIS A 61 5.41 -3.62 -7.82
C HIS A 61 5.43 -2.17 -8.33
N TYR A 62 4.33 -1.72 -8.93
CA TYR A 62 4.16 -0.34 -9.39
C TYR A 62 4.40 0.68 -8.26
N ILE A 63 3.74 0.51 -7.10
CA ILE A 63 3.94 1.41 -5.94
C ILE A 63 5.43 1.45 -5.53
N ARG A 64 6.09 0.29 -5.52
CA ARG A 64 7.50 0.20 -5.12
C ARG A 64 8.46 0.85 -6.11
N GLN A 65 8.22 0.70 -7.41
CA GLN A 65 9.03 1.34 -8.44
C GLN A 65 8.75 2.84 -8.51
N GLU A 66 7.49 3.22 -8.72
CA GLU A 66 7.13 4.59 -9.10
C GLU A 66 6.98 5.55 -7.93
N LEU A 67 6.60 5.06 -6.75
CA LEU A 67 6.38 5.94 -5.59
C LEU A 67 7.50 5.84 -4.56
N MET A 68 8.06 4.65 -4.39
CA MET A 68 9.12 4.40 -3.41
C MET A 68 10.52 4.50 -4.03
N HIS A 69 10.66 4.42 -5.35
CA HIS A 69 11.94 4.37 -6.07
C HIS A 69 12.91 3.32 -5.51
N VAL A 70 12.38 2.19 -4.99
CA VAL A 70 13.20 1.08 -4.50
C VAL A 70 13.36 0.06 -5.61
N ARG A 71 14.60 -0.17 -6.04
CA ARG A 71 14.91 -1.21 -7.02
C ARG A 71 14.61 -2.60 -6.43
N PRO A 72 14.21 -3.57 -7.26
CA PRO A 72 13.90 -4.94 -6.82
C PRO A 72 15.07 -5.62 -6.12
#